data_AF-A0A0S8DD66-F1
#
_entry.id   AF-A0A0S8DD66-F1
#
_cell.length_a   1.000
_cell.length_b   1.000
_cell.length_c   1.000
_cell.angle_alpha   90.00
_cell.angle_beta   90.00
_cell.angle_gamma   90.00
#
_symmetry.space_group_name_H-M   'P 1'
#
loop_
_entity.id
_entity.type
_entity.pdbx_description
1 polymer ?
#
loop_
_entity_poly.entity_id
_entity_poly.type
_entity_poly.pdbx_seq_one_letter_code
_entity_poly.pdbx_strand_id
1 'polypeptide(L)'
;MKKKPVVKFFMLVIPSFAGVNMDDYSQRTALAWEIGQPGFGNGFLVTIALEEGTVRIETGSAFEWFIQDGTADRILKEVMVPLFREDKFIDGLECGLEEIMLEGRRKQIPENHRPESCR
;
A
#
# COMPACT_ATOMS: atom_id res chain seq x y z
N MET A 1 -10.00 -15.30 -21.59
CA MET A 1 -10.52 -14.99 -20.25
C MET A 1 -10.08 -13.59 -19.86
N LYS A 2 -10.98 -12.68 -19.47
CA LYS A 2 -10.60 -11.37 -18.93
C LYS A 2 -10.05 -11.58 -17.50
N LYS A 3 -8.86 -11.05 -17.19
CA LYS A 3 -8.31 -11.10 -15.83
C LYS A 3 -9.11 -10.15 -14.95
N LYS A 4 -9.64 -10.64 -13.84
CA LYS A 4 -10.23 -9.78 -12.81
C LYS A 4 -9.12 -8.92 -12.17
N PRO A 5 -9.35 -7.64 -11.89
CA PRO A 5 -8.38 -6.82 -11.17
C PRO A 5 -8.22 -7.37 -9.74
N VAL A 6 -6.97 -7.67 -9.36
CA VAL A 6 -6.61 -8.12 -8.01
C VAL A 6 -5.67 -7.09 -7.39
N VAL A 7 -6.05 -6.52 -6.24
CA VAL A 7 -5.19 -5.58 -5.50
C VAL A 7 -3.91 -6.29 -5.10
N LYS A 8 -2.76 -5.66 -5.33
CA LYS A 8 -1.46 -6.19 -4.89
C LYS A 8 -0.92 -5.39 -3.72
N PHE A 9 -0.56 -6.11 -2.67
CA PHE A 9 0.08 -5.55 -1.49
C PHE A 9 1.56 -5.90 -1.47
N PHE A 10 2.40 -4.90 -1.24
CA PHE A 10 3.83 -5.06 -1.03
C PHE A 10 4.20 -4.47 0.32
N MET A 11 5.23 -5.04 0.93
CA MET A 11 5.78 -4.58 2.19
C MET A 11 7.28 -4.61 2.16
N LEU A 12 7.87 -3.52 2.65
CA LEU A 12 9.29 -3.40 2.84
C LEU A 12 9.55 -3.00 4.29
N VAL A 13 10.25 -3.85 5.03
CA VAL A 13 10.72 -3.56 6.39
C VAL A 13 12.24 -3.43 6.33
N ILE A 14 12.74 -2.28 6.75
CA ILE A 14 14.17 -1.98 6.80
C ILE A 14 14.53 -1.48 8.21
N PRO A 15 15.78 -1.67 8.64
CA PRO A 15 16.24 -1.11 9.91
C PRO A 15 16.18 0.42 9.89
N SER A 16 16.75 1.06 8.86
CA SER A 16 16.82 2.52 8.73
C SER A 16 16.95 2.94 7.27
N PHE A 17 16.55 4.19 6.95
CA PHE A 17 16.85 4.83 5.66
C PHE A 17 18.29 5.36 5.59
N ALA A 18 19.07 5.28 6.68
CA ALA A 18 20.47 5.71 6.76
C ALA A 18 20.71 7.15 6.27
N GLY A 19 19.77 8.06 6.56
CA GLY A 19 19.82 9.47 6.13
C GLY A 19 19.37 9.74 4.70
N VAL A 20 18.92 8.71 3.96
CA VAL A 20 18.24 8.89 2.67
C VAL A 20 16.84 9.43 2.90
N ASN A 21 16.37 10.30 1.99
CA ASN A 21 15.00 10.79 2.05
C ASN A 21 14.01 9.64 1.84
N MET A 22 13.11 9.47 2.82
CA MET A 22 12.11 8.41 2.86
C MET A 22 11.18 8.41 1.63
N ASP A 23 10.80 9.60 1.16
CA ASP A 23 9.85 9.77 0.07
C ASP A 23 10.47 9.33 -1.26
N ASP A 24 11.68 9.80 -1.55
CA ASP A 24 12.45 9.37 -2.73
C ASP A 24 12.72 7.86 -2.69
N TYR A 25 13.14 7.34 -1.54
CA TYR A 25 13.45 5.91 -1.39
C TYR A 25 12.21 5.04 -1.64
N SER A 26 11.09 5.38 -0.99
CA SER A 26 9.86 4.60 -1.08
C SER A 26 9.29 4.65 -2.50
N GLN A 27 9.26 5.84 -3.11
CA GLN A 27 8.79 6.02 -4.49
C GLN A 27 9.65 5.24 -5.49
N ARG A 28 10.98 5.33 -5.40
CA ARG A 28 11.88 4.60 -6.30
C ARG A 28 11.74 3.08 -6.14
N THR A 29 11.50 2.62 -4.91
CA THR A 29 11.23 1.20 -4.64
C THR A 29 9.91 0.77 -5.26
N ALA A 30 8.83 1.54 -5.08
CA ALA A 30 7.53 1.28 -5.69
C ALA A 30 7.60 1.19 -7.22
N LEU A 31 8.35 2.10 -7.85
CA LEU A 31 8.61 2.08 -9.29
C LEU A 31 9.43 0.85 -9.70
N ALA A 32 10.53 0.56 -9.00
CA ALA A 32 11.41 -0.57 -9.31
C ALA A 32 10.73 -1.93 -9.14
N TRP A 33 9.80 -2.05 -8.20
CA TRP A 33 9.05 -3.27 -7.95
C TRP A 33 7.79 -3.39 -8.82
N GLU A 34 7.51 -2.40 -9.65
CA GLU A 34 6.34 -2.34 -10.53
C GLU A 34 5.04 -2.66 -9.75
N ILE A 35 4.82 -1.94 -8.63
CA ILE A 35 3.75 -2.29 -7.71
C ILE A 35 2.37 -2.24 -8.41
N GLY A 36 1.68 -3.37 -8.41
CA GLY A 36 0.35 -3.52 -9.00
C GLY A 36 0.33 -4.41 -10.24
N GLN A 37 -0.83 -4.44 -10.91
CA GLN A 37 -0.99 -5.15 -12.17
C GLN A 37 -0.81 -4.17 -13.35
N PRO A 38 -0.03 -4.55 -14.39
CA PRO A 38 0.11 -3.75 -15.60
C PRO A 38 -1.25 -3.39 -16.20
N GLY A 39 -1.45 -2.10 -16.51
CA GLY A 39 -2.70 -1.57 -17.05
C GLY A 39 -3.83 -1.38 -16.04
N PHE A 40 -3.64 -1.78 -14.77
CA PHE A 40 -4.63 -1.61 -13.70
C PHE A 40 -4.15 -0.74 -12.55
N GLY A 41 -2.83 -0.60 -12.31
CA GLY A 41 -2.29 0.35 -11.32
C GLY A 41 -2.80 0.15 -9.89
N ASN A 42 -3.19 -1.07 -9.54
CA ASN A 42 -3.92 -1.42 -8.32
C ASN A 42 -3.02 -2.00 -7.22
N GLY A 43 -1.77 -1.58 -7.19
CA GLY A 43 -0.81 -1.97 -6.17
C GLY A 43 -0.62 -0.88 -5.12
N PHE A 44 -0.12 -1.25 -3.95
CA PHE A 44 0.44 -0.32 -2.98
C PHE A 44 1.58 -0.98 -2.21
N LEU A 45 2.53 -0.16 -1.77
CA LEU A 45 3.70 -0.54 -0.98
C LEU A 45 3.65 0.15 0.37
N VAL A 46 3.78 -0.62 1.44
CA VAL A 46 4.02 -0.09 2.78
C VAL A 46 5.50 -0.26 3.12
N THR A 47 6.19 0.85 3.37
CA THR A 47 7.60 0.88 3.77
C THR A 47 7.71 1.28 5.23
N ILE A 48 8.35 0.45 6.04
CA ILE A 48 8.55 0.62 7.49
C ILE A 48 10.05 0.71 7.76
N ALA A 49 10.47 1.77 8.44
CA ALA A 49 11.81 1.89 8.99
C ALA A 49 11.78 1.82 10.51
N LEU A 50 12.40 0.79 11.06
CA LEU A 50 12.27 0.40 12.47
C LEU A 50 12.94 1.41 13.41
N GLU A 51 14.15 1.88 13.08
CA GLU A 51 14.93 2.79 13.92
C GLU A 51 14.33 4.19 13.97
N GLU A 52 13.83 4.71 12.85
CA GLU A 52 13.13 5.99 12.80
C GLU A 52 11.69 5.90 13.31
N GLY A 53 11.13 4.69 13.41
CA GLY A 53 9.71 4.48 13.74
C GLY A 53 8.77 5.13 12.72
N THR A 54 9.20 5.18 11.45
CA THR A 54 8.47 5.85 10.37
C THR A 54 7.84 4.82 9.43
N VAL A 55 6.66 5.15 8.92
CA VAL A 55 5.96 4.31 7.95
C VAL A 55 5.41 5.18 6.83
N ARG A 56 5.53 4.69 5.59
CA ARG A 56 5.07 5.37 4.38
C ARG A 56 4.34 4.41 3.47
N ILE A 57 3.32 4.94 2.78
CA ILE A 57 2.55 4.21 1.79
C ILE A 57 2.78 4.85 0.43
N GLU A 58 3.16 4.03 -0.55
CA GLU A 58 3.14 4.39 -1.96
C GLU A 58 1.99 3.65 -2.63
N THR A 59 1.16 4.38 -3.38
CA THR A 59 0.00 3.83 -4.04
C THR A 59 0.16 3.90 -5.55
N GLY A 60 -0.32 2.87 -6.25
CA GLY A 60 -0.42 2.90 -7.70
C GLY A 60 -1.48 3.88 -8.17
N SER A 61 -1.36 4.34 -9.43
CA SER A 61 -2.21 5.39 -10.01
C SER A 61 -3.71 5.07 -10.07
N ALA A 62 -4.11 3.81 -9.89
CA ALA A 62 -5.51 3.45 -9.83
C ALA A 62 -5.99 3.12 -8.41
N PHE A 63 -5.11 3.10 -7.41
CA PHE A 63 -5.43 2.67 -6.06
C PHE A 63 -6.55 3.48 -5.42
N GLU A 64 -6.67 4.78 -5.72
CA GLU A 64 -7.77 5.65 -5.27
C GLU A 64 -9.17 5.12 -5.68
N TRP A 65 -9.24 4.39 -6.78
CA TRP A 65 -10.47 3.74 -7.24
C TRP A 65 -10.81 2.49 -6.43
N PHE A 66 -9.81 1.86 -5.78
CA PHE A 66 -9.98 0.70 -4.91
C PHE A 66 -10.24 1.13 -3.47
N ILE A 67 -9.51 2.11 -2.97
CA ILE A 67 -9.56 2.58 -1.58
C ILE A 67 -9.65 4.10 -1.57
N GLN A 68 -10.47 4.68 -0.69
CA GLN A 68 -10.61 6.13 -0.60
C GLN A 68 -9.29 6.78 -0.16
N ASP A 69 -9.03 7.98 -0.67
CA ASP A 69 -7.87 8.79 -0.24
C ASP A 69 -7.85 8.94 1.29
N GLY A 70 -6.66 8.88 1.87
CA GLY A 70 -6.44 8.90 3.32
C GLY A 70 -6.85 7.65 4.09
N THR A 71 -7.53 6.67 3.49
CA THR A 71 -7.98 5.46 4.21
C THR A 71 -6.81 4.53 4.54
N ALA A 72 -5.89 4.31 3.60
CA ALA A 72 -4.69 3.52 3.87
C ALA A 72 -3.83 4.18 4.97
N ASP A 73 -3.72 5.51 4.92
CA ASP A 73 -3.03 6.33 5.90
C ASP A 73 -3.66 6.24 7.30
N ARG A 74 -4.99 6.24 7.36
CA ARG A 74 -5.77 6.03 8.59
C ARG A 74 -5.53 4.63 9.16
N ILE A 75 -5.68 3.58 8.34
CA ILE A 75 -5.46 2.19 8.78
C ILE A 75 -4.03 2.03 9.32
N LEU A 76 -3.05 2.59 8.62
CA LEU A 76 -1.67 2.60 9.09
C LEU A 76 -1.53 3.25 10.47
N LYS A 77 -2.05 4.48 10.65
CA LYS A 77 -1.92 5.26 11.89
C LYS A 77 -2.72 4.70 13.06
N GLU A 78 -3.93 4.19 12.81
CA GLU A 78 -4.88 3.77 13.84
C GLU A 78 -4.81 2.27 14.16
N VAL A 79 -4.35 1.44 13.22
CA VAL A 79 -4.34 -0.03 13.37
C VAL A 79 -2.91 -0.56 13.43
N MET A 80 -2.09 -0.25 12.43
CA MET A 80 -0.78 -0.91 12.27
C MET A 80 0.30 -0.31 13.20
N VAL A 81 0.44 1.01 13.23
CA VAL A 81 1.46 1.72 14.03
C VAL A 81 1.36 1.43 15.54
N PRO A 82 0.16 1.37 16.16
CA PRO A 82 0.05 0.97 17.57
C PRO A 82 0.63 -0.43 17.84
N LEU A 83 0.34 -1.40 16.96
CA LEU A 83 0.85 -2.76 17.09
C LEU A 83 2.37 -2.83 16.84
N PHE A 84 2.89 -2.06 15.90
CA PHE A 84 4.33 -1.96 15.66
C PHE A 84 5.10 -1.39 16.85
N ARG A 85 4.50 -0.43 17.58
CA ARG A 85 5.10 0.13 18.82
C ARG A 85 5.17 -0.87 19.97
N GLU A 86 4.40 -1.96 19.90
CA GLU A 86 4.42 -3.06 20.86
C GLU A 86 5.25 -4.25 20.36
N ASP A 87 6.07 -4.06 19.32
CA ASP A 87 6.81 -5.12 18.61
C ASP A 87 5.92 -6.23 18.00
N LYS A 88 4.61 -5.97 17.86
CA LYS A 88 3.63 -6.89 17.28
C LYS A 88 3.48 -6.67 15.78
N PHE A 89 4.57 -6.87 15.04
CA PHE A 89 4.59 -6.62 13.59
C PHE A 89 3.62 -7.52 12.82
N ILE A 90 3.59 -8.81 13.10
CA ILE A 90 2.70 -9.75 12.39
C ILE A 90 1.23 -9.37 12.62
N ASP A 91 0.83 -9.12 13.86
CA ASP A 91 -0.54 -8.72 14.20
C ASP A 91 -0.91 -7.39 13.51
N GLY A 92 -0.01 -6.40 13.53
CA GLY A 92 -0.18 -5.12 12.86
C GLY A 92 -0.42 -5.27 11.35
N LEU A 93 0.25 -6.23 10.73
CA LEU A 93 0.13 -6.52 9.32
C LEU A 93 -1.16 -7.26 8.99
N GLU A 94 -1.53 -8.27 9.77
CA GLU A 94 -2.77 -9.01 9.57
C GLU A 94 -3.99 -8.10 9.74
N CYS A 95 -4.05 -7.33 10.84
CA CYS A 95 -5.15 -6.39 11.08
C CYS A 95 -5.19 -5.28 10.02
N GLY A 96 -4.04 -4.72 9.65
CA GLY A 96 -3.98 -3.70 8.60
C GLY A 96 -4.45 -4.21 7.24
N LEU A 97 -4.02 -5.42 6.85
CA LEU A 97 -4.44 -6.06 5.61
C LEU A 97 -5.94 -6.37 5.59
N GLU A 98 -6.47 -6.85 6.71
CA GLU A 98 -7.90 -7.15 6.84
C GLU A 98 -8.75 -5.89 6.62
N GLU A 99 -8.41 -4.78 7.26
CA GLU A 99 -9.10 -3.50 7.10
C GLU A 99 -8.99 -2.97 5.66
N ILE A 100 -7.80 -3.04 5.04
CA ILE A 100 -7.60 -2.64 3.64
C ILE A 100 -8.46 -3.49 2.71
N MET A 101 -8.51 -4.80 2.92
CA MET A 101 -9.34 -5.71 2.13
C MET A 101 -10.83 -5.43 2.33
N LEU A 102 -11.26 -5.10 3.55
CA LEU A 102 -12.64 -4.75 3.84
C LEU A 102 -13.05 -3.47 3.10
N GLU A 103 -12.23 -2.42 3.17
CA GLU A 103 -12.47 -1.16 2.48
C GLU A 103 -12.45 -1.33 0.96
N GLY A 104 -11.50 -2.11 0.43
CA GLY A 104 -11.42 -2.43 -1.00
C GLY A 104 -12.65 -3.20 -1.53
N ARG A 105 -13.28 -4.04 -0.70
CA ARG A 105 -14.51 -4.78 -1.08
C ARG A 105 -15.76 -3.90 -1.15
N ARG A 106 -15.76 -2.74 -0.49
CA ARG A 106 -16.92 -1.83 -0.51
C ARG A 106 -17.11 -1.15 -1.86
N LYS A 107 -16.07 -1.05 -2.68
CA LYS A 107 -16.15 -0.46 -4.02
C LYS A 107 -16.35 -1.55 -5.10
N GLN A 108 -17.41 -1.42 -5.89
CA GLN A 108 -17.57 -2.22 -7.11
C GLN A 108 -16.71 -1.64 -8.22
N ILE A 109 -15.74 -2.41 -8.69
CA ILE A 109 -14.83 -1.99 -9.75
C ILE A 109 -15.29 -2.64 -11.06
N PRO A 110 -15.66 -1.84 -12.08
CA PRO A 110 -16.09 -2.39 -13.37
C PRO A 110 -15.00 -3.26 -13.99
N GLU A 111 -15.39 -4.41 -14.54
CA GLU A 111 -14.47 -5.40 -15.14
C GLU A 111 -13.73 -4.85 -16.38
N ASN A 112 -14.21 -3.74 -16.94
CA ASN A 112 -13.64 -3.01 -18.07
C ASN A 112 -12.92 -1.70 -17.67
N HIS A 113 -12.73 -1.45 -16.37
CA HIS A 113 -12.07 -0.23 -15.92
C HIS A 113 -10.61 -0.18 -16.40
N ARG A 114 -10.24 0.92 -17.05
CA ARG A 114 -8.86 1.27 -17.40
C ARG A 114 -8.57 2.67 -16.84
N PRO A 115 -7.58 2.84 -15.95
CA PRO A 115 -7.24 4.16 -15.42
C PRO A 115 -6.74 5.07 -16.55
N GLU A 116 -7.08 6.37 -16.48
CA GLU A 116 -6.70 7.35 -17.53
C GLU A 116 -5.18 7.53 -17.67
N SER A 117 -4.42 7.23 -16.61
CA SER A 117 -2.95 7.20 -16.61
C SER A 117 -2.35 6.09 -17.49
N CYS A 118 -3.18 5.17 -18.01
CA CYS A 118 -2.79 4.10 -18.95
C CYS A 118 -3.22 4.40 -20.41
N ARG A 119 -3.55 5.65 -20.76
CA ARG A 119 -3.76 6.08 -22.16
C ARG A 119 -2.47 6.51 -22.85
#